data_AF-A0A954L2R0-F1
#
_entry.id   AF-A0A954L2R0-F1
#
_cell.length_a   1.000
_cell.length_b   1.000
_cell.length_c   1.000
_cell.angle_alpha   90.00
_cell.angle_beta   90.00
_cell.angle_gamma   90.00
#
_symmetry.space_group_name_H-M   'P 1'
#
loop_
_entity.id
_entity.type
_entity.pdbx_description
1 polymer ?
#
loop_
_entity_poly.entity_id
_entity_poly.type
_entity_poly.pdbx_seq_one_letter_code
_entity_poly.pdbx_strand_id
1 'polypeptide(L)'
;MADALKIHCVHAALAHAFARMIPLPVFDSCDNCGACCRHMIVPPFVMSGGRNEALEKSVPSELIDEFWPVWQVRLEVPESPCLWYDATTARCRHYEFRPDACRAFEINSGPCRESRAKWQIDAT
;
A
#
# COMPACT_ATOMS: atom_id res chain seq x y z
N MET A 1 52.39 28.59 40.11
CA MET A 1 51.86 27.27 40.48
C MET A 1 50.56 27.15 39.70
N ALA A 2 50.55 26.60 38.48
CA ALA A 2 50.48 25.14 38.18
C ALA A 2 49.30 24.53 38.97
N ASP A 3 48.25 23.90 38.41
CA ASP A 3 48.05 23.13 37.19
C ASP A 3 46.51 22.98 36.98
N ALA A 4 45.96 23.04 35.76
CA ALA A 4 45.52 21.90 34.91
C ALA A 4 44.27 21.15 35.46
N LEU A 5 43.25 20.65 34.75
CA LEU A 5 43.04 20.23 33.36
C LEU A 5 41.58 19.70 33.25
N LYS A 6 41.08 19.55 32.00
CA LYS A 6 39.94 18.72 31.48
C LYS A 6 38.71 19.56 31.07
N ILE A 7 38.54 19.95 29.79
CA ILE A 7 38.17 19.14 28.60
C ILE A 7 36.98 18.21 28.85
N HIS A 8 35.81 18.54 28.29
CA HIS A 8 35.09 17.74 27.28
C HIS A 8 33.76 18.41 26.85
N CYS A 9 33.44 18.22 25.56
CA CYS A 9 32.11 18.07 24.91
C CYS A 9 30.89 18.02 25.86
N VAL A 10 29.67 18.44 25.49
CA VAL A 10 28.86 17.83 24.43
C VAL A 10 27.56 18.64 24.15
N HIS A 11 27.02 18.46 22.92
CA HIS A 11 25.62 18.64 22.46
C HIS A 11 25.07 20.07 22.27
N ALA A 12 24.88 20.55 21.03
CA ALA A 12 23.82 20.15 20.08
C ALA A 12 22.40 20.40 20.64
N ALA A 13 21.87 21.59 20.43
CA ALA A 13 20.47 21.96 20.67
C ALA A 13 20.23 23.32 19.98
N LEU A 14 19.28 23.56 19.07
CA LEU A 14 18.17 22.81 18.52
C LEU A 14 17.96 23.39 17.11
N ALA A 15 18.41 22.71 16.07
CA ALA A 15 17.93 22.94 14.72
C ALA A 15 16.76 21.98 14.47
N HIS A 16 15.68 22.13 15.24
CA HIS A 16 14.41 21.52 14.83
C HIS A 16 13.90 22.34 13.67
N ALA A 17 14.26 21.85 12.49
CA ALA A 17 13.71 22.24 11.22
C ALA A 17 12.20 22.43 11.36
N PHE A 18 11.74 23.66 11.10
CA PHE A 18 10.41 23.86 10.57
C PHE A 18 10.35 23.02 9.29
N ALA A 19 9.83 21.80 9.40
CA ALA A 19 9.39 21.03 8.26
C ALA A 19 8.42 21.94 7.51
N ARG A 20 8.87 22.44 6.36
CA ARG A 20 8.07 23.16 5.39
C ARG A 20 6.78 22.36 5.24
N MET A 21 5.62 22.95 5.57
CA MET A 21 4.30 22.35 5.37
C MET A 21 4.06 22.20 3.87
N ILE A 22 4.73 21.25 3.24
CA ILE A 22 4.47 20.84 1.87
C ILE A 22 3.20 19.99 1.97
N PRO A 23 2.07 20.43 1.39
CA PRO A 23 0.87 19.63 1.36
C PRO A 23 1.16 18.34 0.61
N LEU A 24 0.71 17.20 1.16
CA LEU A 24 0.93 15.90 0.55
C LEU A 24 0.27 15.86 -0.84
N PRO A 25 0.91 15.23 -1.84
CA PRO A 25 0.33 15.05 -3.17
C PRO A 25 -1.10 14.50 -3.12
N VAL A 26 -1.95 15.04 -3.99
CA VAL A 26 -3.33 14.62 -4.21
C VAL A 26 -3.40 13.95 -5.58
N PHE A 27 -3.89 12.72 -5.61
CA PHE A 27 -4.07 11.95 -6.84
C PHE A 27 -5.55 11.92 -7.21
N ASP A 28 -5.87 11.98 -8.50
CA ASP A 28 -7.23 11.87 -9.03
C ASP A 28 -7.62 10.44 -9.43
N SER A 29 -6.62 9.55 -9.51
CA SER A 29 -6.78 8.17 -9.94
C SER A 29 -5.77 7.24 -9.25
N CYS A 30 -6.03 5.94 -9.31
CA CYS A 30 -5.11 4.90 -8.85
C CYS A 30 -4.12 4.48 -9.94
N ASP A 31 -4.08 5.17 -11.08
CA ASP A 31 -3.15 4.84 -12.17
C ASP A 31 -1.72 5.22 -11.73
N ASN A 32 -0.79 4.27 -11.88
CA ASN A 32 0.65 4.42 -11.65
C ASN A 32 1.13 4.50 -10.19
N CYS A 33 0.27 4.33 -9.17
CA CYS A 33 0.75 4.25 -7.77
C CYS A 33 0.92 2.80 -7.29
N GLY A 34 -0.09 1.94 -7.51
CA GLY A 34 -0.09 0.54 -7.07
C GLY A 34 0.11 0.33 -5.56
N ALA A 35 0.00 1.39 -4.74
CA ALA A 35 0.51 1.39 -3.36
C ALA A 35 -0.11 0.30 -2.49
N CYS A 36 -1.45 0.19 -2.51
CA CYS A 36 -2.16 -0.87 -1.80
C CYS A 36 -1.88 -2.25 -2.42
N CYS A 37 -1.88 -2.35 -3.75
CA CYS A 37 -1.65 -3.61 -4.46
C CYS A 37 -0.33 -4.28 -4.10
N ARG A 38 0.70 -3.54 -3.68
CA ARG A 38 2.01 -4.08 -3.30
C ARG A 38 2.01 -4.89 -1.98
N HIS A 39 0.93 -4.91 -1.21
CA HIS A 39 0.85 -5.65 0.06
C HIS A 39 -0.45 -6.44 0.29
N MET A 40 -1.32 -6.54 -0.72
CA MET A 40 -2.64 -7.18 -0.58
C MET A 40 -2.65 -8.69 -0.81
N ILE A 41 -1.56 -9.29 -1.29
CA ILE A 41 -1.36 -10.74 -1.57
C ILE A 41 -2.25 -11.29 -2.70
N VAL A 42 -3.56 -11.04 -2.62
CA VAL A 42 -4.60 -11.59 -3.49
C VAL A 42 -5.72 -10.54 -3.69
N PRO A 43 -6.48 -10.56 -4.79
CA PRO A 43 -7.65 -9.70 -4.93
C PRO A 43 -8.62 -9.90 -3.76
N PRO A 44 -9.00 -8.84 -3.02
CA PRO A 44 -9.80 -8.95 -1.80
C PRO A 44 -11.29 -9.14 -2.09
N PHE A 45 -11.65 -10.17 -2.86
CA PHE A 45 -13.06 -10.55 -3.06
C PHE A 45 -13.72 -10.97 -1.75
N VAL A 46 -14.97 -10.59 -1.56
CA VAL A 46 -15.84 -11.07 -0.49
C VAL A 46 -16.42 -12.44 -0.88
N MET A 47 -15.95 -13.50 -0.22
CA MET A 47 -16.40 -14.88 -0.46
C MET A 47 -16.98 -15.54 0.81
N SER A 48 -17.53 -14.74 1.72
CA SER A 48 -18.06 -15.17 3.02
C SER A 48 -19.54 -14.81 3.17
N GLY A 49 -20.21 -15.40 4.18
CA GLY A 49 -21.61 -15.06 4.48
C GLY A 49 -22.59 -15.47 3.36
N GLY A 50 -22.28 -16.53 2.61
CA GLY A 50 -23.08 -16.97 1.47
C GLY A 50 -22.89 -16.15 0.19
N ARG A 51 -22.04 -15.12 0.21
CA ARG A 51 -21.68 -14.33 -0.96
C ARG A 51 -20.46 -14.91 -1.66
N ASN A 52 -20.43 -14.75 -2.97
CA ASN A 52 -19.26 -14.98 -3.80
C ASN A 52 -19.15 -13.81 -4.78
N GLU A 53 -18.44 -12.77 -4.36
CA GLU A 53 -18.33 -11.53 -5.12
C GLU A 53 -17.70 -11.74 -6.51
N ALA A 54 -16.75 -12.67 -6.65
CA ALA A 54 -16.15 -12.95 -7.95
C ALA A 54 -17.19 -13.51 -8.94
N LEU A 55 -18.08 -14.40 -8.48
CA LEU A 55 -19.19 -14.89 -9.29
C LEU A 55 -20.24 -13.81 -9.56
N GLU A 56 -20.59 -13.00 -8.56
CA GLU A 56 -21.52 -11.87 -8.70
C GLU A 56 -21.02 -10.87 -9.78
N LYS A 57 -19.70 -10.70 -9.88
CA LYS A 57 -19.04 -9.84 -10.87
C LYS A 57 -18.71 -10.54 -12.19
N SER A 58 -19.16 -11.78 -12.40
CA SER A 58 -18.88 -12.56 -13.61
C SER A 58 -17.39 -12.65 -13.93
N VAL A 59 -16.54 -12.79 -12.91
CA VAL A 59 -15.12 -13.05 -13.10
C VAL A 59 -14.95 -14.41 -13.81
N PRO A 60 -14.20 -14.48 -14.92
CA PRO A 60 -13.96 -15.74 -15.63
C PRO A 60 -13.40 -16.82 -14.69
N SER A 61 -13.84 -18.07 -14.87
CA SER A 61 -13.47 -19.18 -14.00
C SER A 61 -11.96 -19.38 -13.91
N GLU A 62 -11.24 -19.20 -15.01
CA GLU A 62 -9.78 -19.31 -15.06
C GLU A 62 -9.07 -18.26 -14.18
N LEU A 63 -9.65 -17.07 -14.02
CA LEU A 63 -9.12 -16.05 -13.13
C LEU A 63 -9.49 -16.34 -11.67
N ILE A 64 -10.66 -16.95 -11.43
CA ILE A 64 -11.02 -17.46 -10.09
C ILE A 64 -10.04 -18.55 -9.67
N ASP A 65 -9.77 -19.51 -10.55
CA ASP A 65 -8.84 -20.62 -10.31
C ASP A 65 -7.41 -20.11 -10.03
N GLU A 66 -6.98 -19.02 -10.68
CA GLU A 66 -5.68 -18.38 -10.44
C GLU A 66 -5.52 -17.93 -8.98
N PHE A 67 -6.52 -17.22 -8.43
CA PHE A 67 -6.38 -16.61 -7.11
C PHE A 67 -6.91 -17.47 -5.95
N TRP A 68 -7.80 -18.43 -6.23
CA TRP A 68 -8.53 -19.17 -5.20
C TRP A 68 -7.64 -19.87 -4.17
N PRO A 69 -6.57 -20.61 -4.55
CA PRO A 69 -5.70 -21.28 -3.58
C PRO A 69 -5.05 -20.30 -2.60
N VAL A 70 -4.60 -19.14 -3.09
CA VAL A 70 -3.98 -18.11 -2.25
C VAL A 70 -5.03 -17.39 -1.40
N TRP A 71 -6.23 -17.17 -1.94
CA TRP A 71 -7.31 -16.53 -1.20
C TRP A 71 -7.68 -17.31 0.06
N GLN A 72 -7.70 -18.65 -0.01
CA GLN A 72 -8.06 -19.51 1.13
C GLN A 72 -7.11 -19.34 2.33
N VAL A 73 -5.81 -19.14 2.07
CA VAL A 73 -4.77 -19.05 3.10
C VAL A 73 -4.25 -17.63 3.34
N ARG A 74 -4.88 -16.61 2.73
CA ARG A 74 -4.37 -15.23 2.69
C ARG A 74 -4.11 -14.58 4.05
N LEU A 75 -4.75 -15.07 5.12
CA LEU A 75 -4.55 -14.58 6.49
C LEU A 75 -3.38 -15.26 7.21
N GLU A 76 -2.84 -16.33 6.63
CA GLU A 76 -1.77 -17.16 7.20
C GLU A 76 -0.42 -16.92 6.49
N VAL A 77 -0.42 -16.20 5.37
CA VAL A 77 0.77 -15.92 4.57
C VAL A 77 1.29 -14.50 4.80
N PRO A 78 2.60 -14.25 4.66
CA PRO A 78 3.15 -12.90 4.76
C PRO A 78 2.58 -11.96 3.70
N GLU A 79 2.59 -10.66 4.02
CA GLU A 79 2.30 -9.62 3.03
C GLU A 79 3.20 -9.78 1.80
N SER A 80 2.57 -9.68 0.64
CA SER A 80 3.24 -9.71 -0.67
C SER A 80 2.40 -8.93 -1.68
N PRO A 81 2.96 -8.59 -2.85
CA PRO A 81 2.18 -7.99 -3.92
C PRO A 81 0.99 -8.87 -4.30
N CYS A 82 -0.14 -8.23 -4.57
CA CYS A 82 -1.34 -8.88 -5.07
C CYS A 82 -1.03 -9.67 -6.33
N LEU A 83 -1.57 -10.89 -6.46
CA LEU A 83 -1.45 -11.68 -7.68
C LEU A 83 -1.80 -10.88 -8.94
N TRP A 84 -2.82 -10.03 -8.91
CA TRP A 84 -3.22 -9.23 -10.06
C TRP A 84 -2.44 -7.92 -10.24
N TYR A 85 -1.42 -7.66 -9.43
CA TYR A 85 -0.58 -6.47 -9.57
C TYR A 85 0.46 -6.64 -10.68
N ASP A 86 0.50 -5.70 -11.63
CA ASP A 86 1.60 -5.55 -12.57
C ASP A 86 2.58 -4.50 -12.03
N ALA A 87 3.77 -4.96 -11.64
CA ALA A 87 4.82 -4.10 -11.09
C ALA A 87 5.48 -3.18 -12.13
N THR A 88 5.37 -3.49 -13.42
CA THR A 88 5.94 -2.68 -14.51
C THR A 88 5.10 -1.44 -14.76
N THR A 89 3.78 -1.62 -14.83
CA THR A 89 2.84 -0.52 -15.08
C THR A 89 2.27 0.08 -13.80
N ALA A 90 2.49 -0.55 -12.64
CA ALA A 90 1.87 -0.22 -11.36
C ALA A 90 0.34 -0.24 -11.40
N ARG A 91 -0.24 -1.17 -12.17
CA ARG A 91 -1.70 -1.30 -12.38
C ARG A 91 -2.20 -2.73 -12.12
N CYS A 92 -3.51 -2.88 -12.05
CA CYS A 92 -4.15 -4.20 -12.00
C CYS A 92 -4.18 -4.82 -13.39
N ARG A 93 -3.76 -6.10 -13.52
CA ARG A 93 -3.85 -6.90 -14.75
C ARG A 93 -5.31 -7.14 -15.19
N HIS A 94 -6.25 -7.16 -14.24
CA HIS A 94 -7.67 -7.46 -14.46
C HIS A 94 -8.55 -6.32 -13.93
N TYR A 95 -8.35 -5.12 -14.46
CA TYR A 95 -8.97 -3.89 -13.93
C TYR A 95 -10.51 -3.92 -13.94
N GLU A 96 -11.10 -4.54 -14.96
CA GLU A 96 -12.56 -4.70 -15.12
C GLU A 96 -13.17 -5.62 -14.06
N PHE A 97 -12.38 -6.54 -13.49
CA PHE A 97 -12.82 -7.52 -12.50
C PHE A 97 -12.46 -7.13 -11.05
N ARG A 98 -11.97 -5.90 -10.82
CA ARG A 98 -11.58 -5.47 -9.47
C ARG A 98 -12.71 -5.67 -8.45
N PRO A 99 -12.39 -6.22 -7.25
CA PRO A 99 -13.32 -6.26 -6.12
C PRO A 99 -13.81 -4.87 -5.71
N ASP A 100 -14.98 -4.83 -5.08
CA ASP A 100 -15.60 -3.62 -4.53
C ASP A 100 -14.68 -2.95 -3.53
N ALA A 101 -13.97 -3.71 -2.69
CA ALA A 101 -12.97 -3.16 -1.78
C ALA A 101 -11.87 -2.37 -2.52
N CYS A 102 -11.47 -2.80 -3.72
CA CYS A 102 -10.50 -2.08 -4.55
C CYS A 102 -11.11 -0.88 -5.29
N ARG A 103 -12.43 -0.89 -5.57
CA ARG A 103 -13.13 0.19 -6.28
C ARG A 103 -13.57 1.31 -5.35
N ALA A 104 -14.04 0.94 -4.17
CA ALA A 104 -14.55 1.84 -3.14
C ALA A 104 -13.43 2.42 -2.25
N PHE A 105 -12.18 2.00 -2.46
CA PHE A 105 -11.05 2.55 -1.71
C PHE A 105 -10.90 4.05 -1.98
N GLU A 106 -11.08 4.85 -0.94
CA GLU A 106 -11.07 6.30 -1.03
C GLU A 106 -9.64 6.83 -1.31
N ILE A 107 -9.46 7.44 -2.48
CA ILE A 107 -8.19 8.03 -2.90
C ILE A 107 -7.86 9.23 -1.99
N ASN A 108 -6.61 9.32 -1.54
CA ASN A 108 -6.11 10.36 -0.63
C ASN A 108 -6.64 10.31 0.80
N SER A 109 -7.39 9.27 1.17
CA SER A 109 -7.71 8.94 2.56
C SER A 109 -6.43 8.67 3.38
N GLY A 110 -6.55 8.66 4.71
CA GLY A 110 -5.44 8.30 5.61
C GLY A 110 -4.75 7.00 5.20
N PRO A 111 -5.48 5.87 5.06
CA PRO A 111 -4.91 4.61 4.60
C PRO A 111 -4.26 4.70 3.20
N CYS A 112 -4.82 5.47 2.27
CA CYS A 112 -4.19 5.69 0.96
C CYS A 112 -2.80 6.33 1.11
N ARG A 113 -2.69 7.38 1.94
CA ARG A 113 -1.44 8.09 2.19
C ARG A 113 -0.43 7.22 2.92
N GLU A 114 -0.87 6.43 3.89
CA GLU A 114 -0.02 5.47 4.60
C GLU A 114 0.56 4.41 3.65
N SER A 115 -0.27 3.83 2.78
CA SER A 115 0.21 2.90 1.74
C SER A 115 1.23 3.57 0.82
N ARG A 116 0.99 4.82 0.37
CA ARG A 116 1.95 5.54 -0.49
C ARG A 116 3.26 5.85 0.22
N ALA A 117 3.19 6.24 1.50
CA ALA A 117 4.35 6.51 2.33
C ALA A 117 5.22 5.25 2.53
N LYS A 118 4.60 4.09 2.78
CA LYS A 118 5.29 2.78 2.89
C LYS A 118 6.16 2.48 1.66
N TRP A 119 5.73 2.92 0.48
CA TRP A 119 6.43 2.70 -0.79
C TRP A 119 7.16 3.93 -1.32
N GLN A 120 7.28 4.99 -0.51
CA GLN A 120 7.96 6.24 -0.86
C GLN A 120 7.45 6.88 -2.17
N ILE A 121 6.16 6.70 -2.48
CA ILE A 121 5.54 7.20 -3.72
C ILE A 121 5.39 8.72 -3.70
N ASP A 122 5.12 9.31 -2.53
CA ASP A 122 4.93 10.76 -2.37
C ASP A 122 6.27 11.52 -2.30
N ALA A 123 7.41 10.81 -2.26
CA ALA A 123 8.74 11.42 -2.22
C ALA A 123 9.23 11.70 -3.64
N THR A 124 8.75 12.81 -4.22
CA THR A 124 9.31 13.43 -5.43
C THR A 124 9.84 14.81 -5.12
#